data_AF-A0A6I4SQ64-F1
#
_entry.id   AF-A0A6I4SQ64-F1
#
_cell.length_a   1.000
_cell.length_b   1.000
_cell.length_c   1.000
_cell.angle_alpha   90.00
_cell.angle_beta   90.00
_cell.angle_gamma   90.00
#
_symmetry.space_group_name_H-M   'P 1'
#
loop_
_entity.id
_entity.type
_entity.pdbx_description
1 polymer ?
#
loop_
_entity_poly.entity_id
_entity_poly.type
_entity_poly.pdbx_seq_one_letter_code
_entity_poly.pdbx_strand_id
1 'polypeptide(L)'
;MKLGYSEFSFGYAFTENLIRRSAQAPTSAPQFPNLIEEGQLGYDVRIELPALPLFFQFKLPEWMVRRSAKEVALTRGALRPQFFRMPLMRRDLSDQHQLLLDLESRHPGSVFYASPRLRNSREFNAAYNSAEVHRRSALISPSAIGALPDDKPHVVSYRPRDTQGWFCSDPQEIPLNDFDAVAKKLIAKLHMKETPRLVDLAPHLAPELKAVRRRALEGEELGAVELEVEGTPQPIIEIDEGAIRERFRLRRQATVEIAPGEEEARVSEELYVAREIARIGLGVQLVIAQPKD
;
A
#
# COMPACT_ATOMS: atom_id res chain seq x y z
N MET A 1 11.53 -6.68 -19.80
CA MET A 1 10.73 -5.89 -20.77
C MET A 1 9.70 -5.09 -19.99
N LYS A 2 9.45 -3.83 -20.36
CA LYS A 2 8.44 -2.99 -19.71
C LYS A 2 7.03 -3.47 -20.05
N LEU A 3 6.08 -3.31 -19.13
CA LEU A 3 4.69 -3.79 -19.27
C LEU A 3 3.80 -2.84 -20.11
N GLY A 4 4.24 -1.62 -20.40
CA GLY A 4 3.47 -0.67 -21.20
C GLY A 4 2.37 0.09 -20.44
N TYR A 5 2.42 0.09 -19.11
CA TYR A 5 1.63 0.95 -18.22
C TYR A 5 2.50 1.37 -17.02
N SER A 6 2.08 2.40 -16.27
CA SER A 6 2.85 2.95 -15.16
C SER A 6 2.44 2.36 -13.80
N GLU A 7 3.32 2.50 -12.81
CA GLU A 7 3.01 2.16 -11.41
C GLU A 7 1.81 2.96 -10.88
N PHE A 8 1.74 4.25 -11.24
CA PHE A 8 0.62 5.13 -10.89
C PHE A 8 -0.70 4.63 -11.48
N SER A 9 -0.74 4.30 -12.78
CA SER A 9 -1.92 3.73 -13.43
C SER A 9 -2.34 2.42 -12.80
N PHE A 10 -1.38 1.57 -12.42
CA PHE A 10 -1.66 0.33 -11.72
C PHE A 10 -2.26 0.56 -10.33
N GLY A 11 -1.67 1.45 -9.52
CA GLY A 11 -2.19 1.78 -8.20
C GLY A 11 -3.60 2.35 -8.24
N TYR A 12 -3.87 3.25 -9.20
CA TYR A 12 -5.22 3.75 -9.47
C TYR A 12 -6.19 2.61 -9.80
N ALA A 13 -5.88 1.79 -10.80
CA ALA A 13 -6.74 0.69 -11.24
C ALA A 13 -6.97 -0.37 -10.15
N PHE A 14 -5.95 -0.66 -9.33
CA PHE A 14 -6.07 -1.56 -8.19
C PHE A 14 -7.09 -1.03 -7.18
N THR A 15 -6.92 0.24 -6.76
CA THR A 15 -7.79 0.90 -5.80
C THR A 15 -9.21 1.02 -6.32
N GLU A 16 -9.34 1.45 -7.56
CA GLU A 16 -10.61 1.66 -8.24
C GLU A 16 -11.39 0.36 -8.37
N ASN A 17 -10.72 -0.73 -8.76
CA ASN A 17 -11.34 -2.04 -8.88
C ASN A 17 -11.77 -2.59 -7.52
N LEU A 18 -11.04 -2.25 -6.44
CA LEU A 18 -11.44 -2.59 -5.08
C LEU A 18 -12.75 -1.88 -4.71
N ILE A 19 -12.87 -0.59 -5.03
CA ILE A 19 -14.09 0.21 -4.82
C ILE A 19 -15.26 -0.35 -5.64
N ARG A 20 -15.06 -0.61 -6.94
CA ARG A 20 -16.10 -1.18 -7.82
C ARG A 20 -16.60 -2.56 -7.40
N ARG A 21 -15.79 -3.32 -6.66
CA ARG A 21 -16.16 -4.62 -6.11
C ARG A 21 -16.66 -4.54 -4.67
N SER A 22 -16.62 -3.38 -4.04
CA SER A 22 -17.34 -3.14 -2.80
C SER A 22 -18.84 -3.31 -3.07
N ALA A 23 -19.55 -3.91 -2.12
CA ALA A 23 -20.98 -4.18 -2.27
C ALA A 23 -21.84 -2.90 -2.34
N GLN A 24 -21.30 -1.77 -1.89
CA GLN A 24 -21.77 -0.44 -2.25
C GLN A 24 -20.92 0.00 -3.45
N ALA A 25 -21.41 -0.28 -4.66
CA ALA A 25 -20.84 0.34 -5.85
C ALA A 25 -20.98 1.85 -5.68
N PRO A 26 -19.93 2.66 -5.88
CA PRO A 26 -20.10 4.10 -5.92
C PRO A 26 -21.12 4.43 -7.03
N THR A 27 -22.09 5.27 -6.70
CA THR A 27 -23.13 5.75 -7.64
C THR A 27 -22.57 6.64 -8.76
N SER A 28 -21.26 6.88 -8.75
CA SER A 28 -20.50 7.75 -9.65
C SER A 28 -19.14 7.14 -10.00
N ALA A 29 -18.54 7.64 -11.08
CA ALA A 29 -17.22 7.22 -11.52
C ALA A 29 -16.18 7.45 -10.40
N PRO A 30 -15.23 6.53 -10.21
CA PRO A 30 -14.18 6.64 -9.20
C PRO A 30 -13.25 7.82 -9.50
N GLN A 31 -13.61 8.94 -8.90
CA GLN A 31 -12.77 10.10 -8.75
C GLN A 31 -11.92 9.89 -7.50
N PHE A 32 -10.66 10.37 -7.52
CA PHE A 32 -9.93 10.54 -6.26
C PHE A 32 -10.85 11.35 -5.33
N PRO A 33 -11.24 10.83 -4.14
CA PRO A 33 -12.36 11.38 -3.41
C PRO A 33 -12.16 12.88 -3.13
N ASN A 34 -13.11 13.69 -3.58
CA ASN A 34 -13.42 14.96 -2.94
C ASN A 34 -14.62 14.73 -2.00
N LEU A 35 -14.79 15.63 -1.02
CA LEU A 35 -15.62 15.44 0.18
C LEU A 35 -17.14 15.22 -0.04
N ILE A 36 -17.58 15.17 -1.28
CA ILE A 36 -18.99 14.99 -1.66
C ILE A 36 -19.45 13.57 -1.33
N GLU A 37 -18.68 12.54 -1.71
CA GLU A 37 -19.10 11.14 -1.56
C GLU A 37 -18.94 10.61 -0.12
N GLU A 38 -18.07 11.25 0.68
CA GLU A 38 -17.92 10.95 2.11
C GLU A 38 -19.09 11.52 2.95
N GLY A 39 -19.86 12.48 2.42
CA GLY A 39 -20.94 13.16 3.13
C GLY A 39 -22.36 13.03 2.54
N GLN A 40 -22.52 12.61 1.27
CA GLN A 40 -23.84 12.59 0.61
C GLN A 40 -24.71 11.37 0.91
N LEU A 41 -24.16 10.32 1.52
CA LEU A 41 -24.88 9.06 1.64
C LEU A 41 -25.90 9.01 2.78
N GLY A 42 -25.98 10.01 3.67
CA GLY A 42 -27.07 10.10 4.67
C GLY A 42 -27.21 8.85 5.57
N TYR A 43 -26.14 8.06 5.69
CA TYR A 43 -26.00 7.01 6.68
C TYR A 43 -25.12 7.56 7.79
N ASP A 44 -25.42 7.21 9.04
CA ASP A 44 -24.35 7.03 10.03
C ASP A 44 -23.27 6.21 9.31
N VAL A 45 -22.11 6.80 9.01
CA VAL A 45 -20.94 5.95 8.83
C VAL A 45 -20.84 5.26 10.17
N ARG A 46 -21.26 4.00 10.27
CA ARG A 46 -21.31 3.28 11.54
C ARG A 46 -19.87 3.13 12.04
N ILE A 47 -19.41 4.17 12.71
CA ILE A 47 -18.12 4.30 13.36
C ILE A 47 -17.95 3.25 14.46
N GLU A 48 -19.06 2.62 14.85
CA GLU A 48 -19.14 1.48 15.75
C GLU A 48 -18.71 0.15 15.11
N LEU A 49 -18.55 0.07 13.79
CA LEU A 49 -18.10 -1.15 13.14
C LEU A 49 -16.60 -1.38 13.39
N PRO A 50 -16.19 -2.65 13.62
CA PRO A 50 -14.78 -3.04 13.65
C PRO A 50 -14.03 -2.58 12.40
N ALA A 51 -12.81 -2.09 12.55
CA ALA A 51 -11.99 -1.56 11.47
C ALA A 51 -10.55 -2.08 11.52
N LEU A 52 -9.97 -2.35 10.36
CA LEU A 52 -8.56 -2.71 10.21
C LEU A 52 -7.88 -1.86 9.14
N PRO A 53 -6.71 -1.27 9.42
CA PRO A 53 -5.94 -0.58 8.40
C PRO A 53 -5.24 -1.58 7.48
N LEU A 54 -5.16 -1.24 6.20
CA LEU A 54 -4.40 -1.92 5.16
C LEU A 54 -3.49 -0.92 4.45
N PHE A 55 -2.26 -1.35 4.19
CA PHE A 55 -1.23 -0.52 3.58
C PHE A 55 -0.70 -1.20 2.32
N PHE A 56 -0.79 -0.50 1.20
CA PHE A 56 -0.30 -0.99 -0.09
C PHE A 56 0.81 -0.11 -0.62
N GLN A 57 1.99 -0.69 -0.81
CA GLN A 57 3.03 -0.12 -1.66
C GLN A 57 2.89 -0.71 -3.05
N PHE A 58 2.44 0.10 -4.02
CA PHE A 58 2.40 -0.36 -5.41
C PHE A 58 3.81 -0.48 -5.98
N LYS A 59 4.03 -1.55 -6.74
CA LYS A 59 5.26 -1.78 -7.49
C LYS A 59 4.94 -2.24 -8.89
N LEU A 60 5.62 -1.67 -9.88
CA LEU A 60 5.57 -2.13 -11.26
C LEU A 60 6.75 -3.06 -11.60
N PRO A 61 6.52 -4.33 -11.95
CA PRO A 61 7.59 -5.27 -12.26
C PRO A 61 7.99 -5.20 -13.74
N GLU A 62 9.11 -5.83 -14.06
CA GLU A 62 9.52 -6.10 -15.43
C GLU A 62 9.17 -7.53 -15.85
N TRP A 63 8.74 -7.72 -17.09
CA TRP A 63 8.51 -9.05 -17.66
C TRP A 63 9.79 -9.65 -18.24
N MET A 64 10.22 -10.77 -17.67
CA MET A 64 11.46 -11.46 -18.01
C MET A 64 11.19 -12.67 -18.90
N VAL A 65 11.71 -12.64 -20.13
CA VAL A 65 11.44 -13.67 -21.15
C VAL A 65 12.66 -14.53 -21.51
N ARG A 66 13.87 -14.05 -21.22
CA ARG A 66 15.11 -14.72 -21.63
C ARG A 66 15.57 -15.73 -20.58
N ARG A 67 16.12 -16.86 -21.03
CA ARG A 67 16.75 -17.89 -20.18
C ARG A 67 18.01 -17.40 -19.48
N SER A 68 18.68 -16.38 -20.02
CA SER A 68 19.88 -15.78 -19.45
C SER A 68 19.62 -14.81 -18.29
N ALA A 69 18.37 -14.68 -17.83
CA ALA A 69 18.05 -13.87 -16.66
C ALA A 69 18.74 -14.47 -15.42
N LYS A 70 19.47 -13.63 -14.67
CA LYS A 70 20.30 -14.06 -13.52
C LYS A 70 19.49 -14.83 -12.48
N GLU A 71 18.23 -14.50 -12.29
CA GLU A 71 17.33 -15.12 -11.31
C GLU A 71 17.07 -16.60 -11.60
N VAL A 72 17.07 -17.00 -12.87
CA VAL A 72 16.93 -18.41 -13.26
C VAL A 72 18.13 -19.22 -12.75
N ALA A 73 19.34 -18.65 -12.82
CA ALA A 73 20.54 -19.28 -12.29
C ALA A 73 20.60 -19.25 -10.76
N LEU A 74 20.26 -18.11 -10.14
CA LEU A 74 20.28 -17.92 -8.68
C LEU A 74 19.31 -18.86 -7.96
N THR A 75 18.14 -19.12 -8.55
CA THR A 75 17.15 -20.06 -8.03
C THR A 75 17.39 -21.51 -8.45
N ARG A 76 18.58 -21.82 -9.02
CA ARG A 76 18.97 -23.16 -9.49
C ARG A 76 17.92 -23.81 -10.42
N GLY A 77 17.25 -23.01 -11.24
CA GLY A 77 16.23 -23.46 -12.19
C GLY A 77 14.81 -23.61 -11.62
N ALA A 78 14.59 -23.31 -10.33
CA ALA A 78 13.24 -23.27 -9.76
C ALA A 78 12.39 -22.17 -10.42
N LEU A 79 12.98 -21.01 -10.67
CA LEU A 79 12.36 -19.96 -11.48
C LEU A 79 12.66 -20.21 -12.97
N ARG A 80 11.60 -20.38 -13.76
CA ARG A 80 11.69 -20.54 -15.22
C ARG A 80 11.42 -19.21 -15.93
N PRO A 81 11.92 -19.01 -17.18
CA PRO A 81 11.63 -17.82 -17.97
C PRO A 81 10.12 -17.60 -18.10
N GLN A 82 9.72 -16.35 -18.37
CA GLN A 82 8.33 -15.86 -18.28
C GLN A 82 7.90 -15.65 -16.83
N PHE A 83 8.61 -14.73 -16.17
CA PHE A 83 8.36 -14.31 -14.80
C PHE A 83 8.40 -12.78 -14.70
N PHE A 84 7.80 -12.27 -13.63
CA PHE A 84 7.87 -10.87 -13.21
C PHE A 84 9.06 -10.67 -12.29
N ARG A 85 9.82 -9.61 -12.53
CA ARG A 85 10.89 -9.13 -11.65
C ARG A 85 10.46 -7.80 -11.05
N MET A 86 10.12 -7.81 -9.77
CA MET A 86 9.75 -6.62 -9.01
C MET A 86 11.00 -6.06 -8.32
N PRO A 87 11.47 -4.85 -8.68
CA PRO A 87 12.59 -4.23 -7.98
C PRO A 87 12.17 -3.74 -6.59
N LEU A 88 13.08 -3.91 -5.63
CA LEU A 88 12.99 -3.26 -4.33
C LEU A 88 13.88 -2.01 -4.33
N MET A 89 13.49 -1.02 -3.53
CA MET A 89 14.31 0.18 -3.36
C MET A 89 15.59 -0.20 -2.62
N ARG A 90 16.73 0.34 -3.05
CA ARG A 90 18.03 0.09 -2.41
C ARG A 90 18.09 0.86 -1.09
N ARG A 91 18.72 0.25 -0.09
CA ARG A 91 18.86 0.82 1.26
C ARG A 91 19.59 2.16 1.26
N ASP A 92 20.67 2.28 0.49
CA ASP A 92 21.46 3.52 0.37
C ASP A 92 20.70 4.68 -0.30
N LEU A 93 19.58 4.40 -0.99
CA LEU A 93 18.76 5.43 -1.62
C LEU A 93 17.53 5.79 -0.80
N SER A 94 17.00 4.85 -0.01
CA SER A 94 15.81 5.05 0.80
C SER A 94 15.55 3.87 1.74
N ASP A 95 15.20 4.18 2.99
CA ASP A 95 14.73 3.22 3.99
C ASP A 95 13.29 2.74 3.78
N GLN A 96 12.72 2.90 2.58
CA GLN A 96 11.35 2.49 2.25
C GLN A 96 11.05 1.05 2.68
N HIS A 97 11.97 0.11 2.49
CA HIS A 97 11.72 -1.28 2.90
C HIS A 97 11.70 -1.44 4.43
N GLN A 98 12.61 -0.78 5.15
CA GLN A 98 12.64 -0.81 6.60
C GLN A 98 11.39 -0.16 7.20
N LEU A 99 10.94 0.96 6.64
CA LEU A 99 9.67 1.61 6.99
C LEU A 99 8.48 0.65 6.88
N LEU A 100 8.45 -0.18 5.84
CA LEU A 100 7.38 -1.16 5.63
C LEU A 100 7.45 -2.33 6.64
N LEU A 101 8.65 -2.77 7.00
CA LEU A 101 8.84 -3.77 8.08
C LEU A 101 8.38 -3.21 9.43
N ASP A 102 8.77 -1.98 9.74
CA ASP A 102 8.37 -1.28 10.97
C ASP A 102 6.86 -1.06 11.04
N LEU A 103 6.23 -0.76 9.90
CA LEU A 103 4.78 -0.63 9.79
C LEU A 103 4.08 -1.98 9.97
N GLU A 104 4.60 -3.04 9.36
CA GLU A 104 4.03 -4.39 9.49
C GLU A 104 4.20 -4.96 10.90
N SER A 105 5.26 -4.60 11.61
CA SER A 105 5.45 -4.97 13.02
C SER A 105 4.34 -4.42 13.93
N ARG A 106 3.80 -3.23 13.57
CA ARG A 106 2.67 -2.59 14.27
C ARG A 106 1.31 -3.09 13.77
N HIS A 107 1.22 -3.43 12.49
CA HIS A 107 0.00 -3.99 11.88
C HIS A 107 0.27 -5.32 11.17
N PRO A 108 0.43 -6.43 11.92
CA PRO A 108 0.81 -7.72 11.33
C PRO A 108 -0.21 -8.23 10.31
N GLY A 109 0.26 -8.52 9.10
CA GLY A 109 -0.57 -9.04 8.01
C GLY A 109 -1.51 -8.00 7.37
N SER A 110 -1.18 -6.70 7.51
CA SER A 110 -1.91 -5.58 6.91
C SER A 110 -1.07 -4.77 5.91
N VAL A 111 0.22 -5.06 5.76
CA VAL A 111 1.15 -4.31 4.90
C VAL A 111 1.59 -5.18 3.73
N PHE A 112 1.47 -4.66 2.52
CA PHE A 112 1.78 -5.42 1.31
C PHE A 112 2.47 -4.57 0.25
N TYR A 113 3.48 -5.14 -0.40
CA TYR A 113 3.77 -4.78 -1.79
C TYR A 113 2.66 -5.37 -2.67
N ALA A 114 1.98 -4.50 -3.42
CA ALA A 114 1.02 -4.90 -4.44
C ALA A 114 1.68 -4.78 -5.81
N SER A 115 1.71 -5.88 -6.56
CA SER A 115 2.39 -5.94 -7.85
C SER A 115 1.60 -6.76 -8.87
N PRO A 116 1.38 -6.29 -10.10
CA PRO A 116 0.50 -6.95 -11.06
C PRO A 116 1.03 -8.31 -11.52
N ARG A 117 0.10 -9.20 -11.88
CA ARG A 117 0.33 -10.45 -12.63
C ARG A 117 -0.13 -10.30 -14.09
N LEU A 118 0.04 -9.09 -14.64
CA LEU A 118 -0.47 -8.66 -15.94
C LEU A 118 0.72 -8.31 -16.84
N ARG A 119 0.81 -8.95 -18.01
CA ARG A 119 2.05 -8.92 -18.81
C ARG A 119 2.20 -7.70 -19.71
N ASN A 120 1.09 -7.05 -20.02
CA ASN A 120 1.05 -5.94 -20.96
C ASN A 120 -0.23 -5.10 -20.77
N SER A 121 -0.29 -3.95 -21.45
CA SER A 121 -1.44 -3.04 -21.42
C SER A 121 -2.75 -3.68 -21.87
N ARG A 122 -2.72 -4.68 -22.78
CA ARG A 122 -3.94 -5.39 -23.21
C ARG A 122 -4.52 -6.21 -22.06
N GLU A 123 -3.69 -6.97 -21.35
CA GLU A 123 -4.12 -7.73 -20.17
C GLU A 123 -4.56 -6.80 -19.04
N PHE A 124 -3.84 -5.70 -18.85
CA PHE A 124 -4.17 -4.69 -17.85
C PHE A 124 -5.54 -4.07 -18.11
N ASN A 125 -5.82 -3.61 -19.34
CA ASN A 125 -7.11 -3.03 -19.71
C ASN A 125 -8.26 -4.05 -19.58
N ALA A 126 -8.03 -5.31 -19.96
CA ALA A 126 -9.03 -6.36 -19.81
C ALA A 126 -9.36 -6.64 -18.33
N ALA A 127 -8.33 -6.70 -17.47
CA ALA A 127 -8.51 -6.85 -16.04
C ALA A 127 -9.24 -5.64 -15.42
N TYR A 128 -8.84 -4.41 -15.81
CA TYR A 128 -9.46 -3.17 -15.35
C TYR A 128 -10.95 -3.12 -15.69
N ASN A 129 -11.33 -3.41 -16.93
CA ASN A 129 -12.72 -3.43 -17.37
C ASN A 129 -13.55 -4.45 -16.59
N SER A 130 -12.95 -5.60 -16.27
CA SER A 130 -13.59 -6.69 -15.49
C SER A 130 -13.55 -6.47 -13.97
N ALA A 131 -13.02 -5.34 -13.50
CA ALA A 131 -12.79 -5.03 -12.10
C ALA A 131 -11.88 -6.05 -11.38
N GLU A 132 -10.87 -6.63 -12.05
CA GLU A 132 -10.06 -7.74 -11.55
C GLU A 132 -8.58 -7.40 -11.28
N VAL A 133 -8.17 -6.13 -11.37
CA VAL A 133 -6.76 -5.76 -11.20
C VAL A 133 -6.22 -6.19 -9.83
N HIS A 134 -7.00 -6.00 -8.75
CA HIS A 134 -6.60 -6.44 -7.41
C HIS A 134 -6.48 -7.97 -7.29
N ARG A 135 -7.41 -8.75 -7.88
CA ARG A 135 -7.33 -10.22 -7.92
C ARG A 135 -6.20 -10.73 -8.80
N ARG A 136 -5.84 -9.97 -9.84
CA ARG A 136 -4.74 -10.28 -10.76
C ARG A 136 -3.44 -9.60 -10.33
N SER A 137 -3.24 -9.44 -9.03
CA SER A 137 -2.02 -8.93 -8.41
C SER A 137 -1.46 -9.92 -7.40
N ALA A 138 -0.14 -9.90 -7.21
CA ALA A 138 0.53 -10.54 -6.09
C ALA A 138 0.59 -9.53 -4.93
N LEU A 139 0.21 -9.99 -3.73
CA LEU A 139 0.38 -9.28 -2.47
C LEU A 139 1.48 -9.95 -1.66
N ILE A 140 2.59 -9.23 -1.49
CA ILE A 140 3.80 -9.73 -0.86
C ILE A 140 4.00 -8.99 0.46
N SER A 141 4.07 -9.73 1.57
CA SER A 141 4.38 -9.16 2.88
C SER A 141 5.86 -8.73 2.93
N PRO A 142 6.18 -7.52 3.39
CA PRO A 142 7.57 -7.12 3.67
C PRO A 142 8.29 -8.09 4.60
N SER A 143 7.64 -8.57 5.67
CA SER A 143 8.22 -9.51 6.63
C SER A 143 8.54 -10.87 6.02
N ALA A 144 7.82 -11.26 4.96
CA ALA A 144 8.14 -12.47 4.20
C ALA A 144 9.42 -12.33 3.35
N ILE A 145 9.82 -11.10 3.01
CA ILE A 145 11.11 -10.81 2.36
C ILE A 145 12.21 -10.75 3.42
N GLY A 146 11.91 -10.16 4.58
CA GLY A 146 12.89 -9.89 5.63
C GLY A 146 13.79 -8.69 5.30
N ALA A 147 14.70 -8.36 6.21
CA ALA A 147 15.61 -7.23 6.02
C ALA A 147 16.49 -7.41 4.77
N LEU A 148 16.73 -6.32 4.04
CA LEU A 148 17.59 -6.36 2.86
C LEU A 148 19.06 -6.56 3.28
N PRO A 149 19.77 -7.54 2.70
CA PRO A 149 21.07 -7.99 3.21
C PRO A 149 22.21 -7.01 2.93
N ASP A 150 22.10 -6.17 1.89
CA ASP A 150 23.12 -5.15 1.54
C ASP A 150 22.48 -3.95 0.80
N ASP A 151 23.32 -3.03 0.32
CA ASP A 151 22.87 -1.83 -0.43
C ASP A 151 22.77 -2.08 -1.95
N LYS A 152 22.83 -3.33 -2.40
CA LYS A 152 22.75 -3.66 -3.82
C LYS A 152 21.30 -3.68 -4.29
N PRO A 153 21.06 -3.62 -5.62
CA PRO A 153 19.73 -3.83 -6.16
C PRO A 153 19.17 -5.21 -5.79
N HIS A 154 18.04 -5.20 -5.10
CA HIS A 154 17.30 -6.40 -4.71
C HIS A 154 16.03 -6.56 -5.53
N VAL A 155 15.63 -7.81 -5.76
CA VAL A 155 14.43 -8.13 -6.54
C VAL A 155 13.65 -9.28 -5.92
N VAL A 156 12.33 -9.18 -6.03
CA VAL A 156 11.42 -10.30 -5.85
C VAL A 156 10.95 -10.76 -7.21
N SER A 157 11.07 -12.06 -7.48
CA SER A 157 10.65 -12.65 -8.74
C SER A 157 9.52 -13.64 -8.56
N TYR A 158 8.52 -13.60 -9.44
CA TYR A 158 7.37 -14.49 -9.35
C TYR A 158 6.71 -14.73 -10.70
N ARG A 159 5.88 -15.77 -10.82
CA ARG A 159 5.17 -16.10 -12.05
C ARG A 159 3.66 -15.84 -11.93
N PRO A 160 2.94 -15.64 -13.05
CA PRO A 160 1.54 -15.23 -13.01
C PRO A 160 0.59 -16.15 -12.21
N ARG A 161 0.88 -17.45 -12.13
CA ARG A 161 0.00 -18.46 -11.50
C ARG A 161 0.57 -19.09 -10.24
N ASP A 162 1.78 -18.70 -9.85
CA ASP A 162 2.46 -19.34 -8.73
C ASP A 162 1.98 -18.68 -7.43
N THR A 163 1.91 -19.47 -6.36
CA THR A 163 1.63 -19.00 -4.99
C THR A 163 2.90 -18.71 -4.21
N GLN A 164 4.05 -18.98 -4.82
CA GLN A 164 5.38 -18.72 -4.28
C GLN A 164 6.16 -17.82 -5.23
N GLY A 165 6.92 -16.91 -4.66
CA GLY A 165 7.91 -16.08 -5.32
C GLY A 165 9.29 -16.36 -4.76
N TRP A 166 10.27 -15.62 -5.25
CA TRP A 166 11.66 -15.77 -4.89
C TRP A 166 12.25 -14.42 -4.56
N PHE A 167 12.81 -14.28 -3.36
CA PHE A 167 13.76 -13.21 -3.10
C PHE A 167 15.12 -13.68 -3.64
N CYS A 168 15.66 -13.00 -4.65
CA CYS A 168 16.79 -13.56 -5.41
C CYS A 168 18.17 -13.22 -4.84
N SER A 169 18.27 -12.24 -3.95
CA SER A 169 19.55 -11.79 -3.38
C SER A 169 19.99 -12.61 -2.17
N ASP A 170 19.03 -13.06 -1.36
CA ASP A 170 19.20 -14.19 -0.46
C ASP A 170 18.20 -15.25 -0.93
N PRO A 171 18.62 -16.22 -1.78
CA PRO A 171 17.71 -17.13 -2.47
C PRO A 171 16.77 -17.90 -1.53
N GLN A 172 15.57 -17.35 -1.32
CA GLN A 172 14.53 -17.94 -0.49
C GLN A 172 13.17 -17.86 -1.19
N GLU A 173 12.33 -18.85 -0.92
CA GLU A 173 10.93 -18.83 -1.35
C GLU A 173 10.12 -17.92 -0.43
N ILE A 174 9.26 -17.09 -1.02
CA ILE A 174 8.38 -16.21 -0.27
C ILE A 174 6.93 -16.43 -0.68
N PRO A 175 5.97 -16.47 0.26
CA PRO A 175 4.56 -16.62 -0.04
C PRO A 175 4.02 -15.41 -0.80
N LEU A 176 3.31 -15.69 -1.89
CA LEU A 176 2.52 -14.70 -2.62
C LEU A 176 1.06 -14.88 -2.25
N ASN A 177 0.45 -13.84 -1.69
CA ASN A 177 -0.98 -13.86 -1.43
C ASN A 177 -1.72 -13.31 -2.65
N ASP A 178 -2.85 -13.90 -2.98
CA ASP A 178 -3.86 -13.23 -3.79
C ASP A 178 -4.77 -12.39 -2.89
N PHE A 179 -5.53 -11.49 -3.51
CA PHE A 179 -6.41 -10.60 -2.76
C PHE A 179 -7.50 -11.35 -2.00
N ASP A 180 -8.08 -12.42 -2.57
CA ASP A 180 -9.18 -13.14 -1.95
C ASP A 180 -8.71 -13.88 -0.67
N ALA A 181 -7.49 -14.40 -0.65
CA ALA A 181 -6.85 -14.99 0.53
C ALA A 181 -6.60 -13.95 1.63
N VAL A 182 -6.13 -12.74 1.26
CA VAL A 182 -5.96 -11.63 2.21
C VAL A 182 -7.32 -11.20 2.76
N ALA A 183 -8.32 -10.98 1.89
CA ALA A 183 -9.67 -10.61 2.28
C ALA A 183 -10.29 -11.62 3.24
N LYS A 184 -10.14 -12.93 2.99
CA LYS A 184 -10.63 -13.98 3.89
C LYS A 184 -10.01 -13.90 5.28
N LYS A 185 -8.69 -13.66 5.37
CA LYS A 185 -7.99 -13.48 6.66
C LYS A 185 -8.47 -12.22 7.38
N LEU A 186 -8.71 -11.14 6.65
CA LEU A 186 -9.20 -9.88 7.20
C LEU A 186 -10.62 -10.00 7.73
N ILE A 187 -11.53 -10.63 6.99
CA ILE A 187 -12.90 -10.89 7.45
C ILE A 187 -12.88 -11.71 8.75
N ALA A 188 -12.04 -12.74 8.82
CA ALA A 188 -11.87 -13.52 10.04
C ALA A 188 -11.40 -12.65 11.22
N LYS A 189 -10.45 -11.73 10.99
CA LYS A 189 -10.00 -10.79 12.01
C LYS A 189 -11.09 -9.80 12.42
N LEU A 190 -11.83 -9.23 11.47
CA LEU A 190 -12.92 -8.27 11.74
C LEU A 190 -14.03 -8.86 12.63
N HIS A 191 -14.24 -10.18 12.59
CA HIS A 191 -15.19 -10.88 13.47
C HIS A 191 -14.62 -11.20 14.88
N MET A 192 -13.34 -10.95 15.13
CA MET A 192 -12.75 -11.09 16.46
C MET A 192 -13.18 -9.93 17.36
N LYS A 193 -13.53 -10.23 18.62
CA LYS A 193 -13.99 -9.23 19.60
C LYS A 193 -12.97 -8.15 19.92
N GLU A 194 -11.69 -8.42 19.67
CA GLU A 194 -10.56 -7.52 19.96
C GLU A 194 -10.32 -6.48 18.86
N THR A 195 -11.01 -6.58 17.73
CA THR A 195 -10.83 -5.62 16.64
C THR A 195 -11.41 -4.26 17.04
N PRO A 196 -10.60 -3.18 17.01
CA PRO A 196 -11.06 -1.87 17.42
C PRO A 196 -12.14 -1.35 16.48
N ARG A 197 -13.05 -0.54 17.01
CA ARG A 197 -14.02 0.19 16.19
C ARG A 197 -13.31 1.32 15.45
N LEU A 198 -13.91 1.80 14.36
CA LEU A 198 -13.30 2.87 13.57
C LEU A 198 -13.05 4.14 14.39
N VAL A 199 -13.99 4.51 15.26
CA VAL A 199 -13.85 5.67 16.16
C VAL A 199 -12.67 5.56 17.12
N ASP A 200 -12.39 4.35 17.58
CA ASP A 200 -11.29 4.09 18.51
C ASP A 200 -9.96 4.02 17.76
N LEU A 201 -9.96 3.52 16.52
CA LEU A 201 -8.77 3.36 15.68
C LEU A 201 -8.27 4.70 15.10
N ALA A 202 -9.17 5.51 14.54
CA ALA A 202 -8.80 6.67 13.72
C ALA A 202 -7.86 7.68 14.40
N PRO A 203 -8.07 8.08 15.68
CA PRO A 203 -7.20 9.04 16.36
C PRO A 203 -5.75 8.56 16.56
N HIS A 204 -5.50 7.25 16.50
CA HIS A 204 -4.18 6.68 16.74
C HIS A 204 -3.34 6.49 15.46
N LEU A 205 -3.99 6.39 14.29
CA LEU A 205 -3.31 6.11 13.03
C LEU A 205 -2.28 7.19 12.65
N ALA A 206 -2.65 8.46 12.66
CA ALA A 206 -1.74 9.54 12.27
C ALA A 206 -0.50 9.63 13.21
N PRO A 207 -0.65 9.63 14.55
CA PRO A 207 0.50 9.54 15.47
C PRO A 207 1.39 8.32 15.23
N GLU A 208 0.81 7.14 15.01
CA GLU A 208 1.56 5.90 14.77
C GLU A 208 2.38 5.99 13.49
N LEU A 209 1.80 6.45 12.38
CA LEU A 209 2.50 6.60 11.11
C LEU A 209 3.65 7.60 11.19
N LYS A 210 3.48 8.67 11.97
CA LYS A 210 4.59 9.60 12.28
C LYS A 210 5.69 8.94 13.08
N ALA A 211 5.34 8.12 14.07
CA ALA A 211 6.32 7.38 14.87
C ALA A 211 7.08 6.33 14.03
N VAL A 212 6.41 5.68 13.06
CA VAL A 212 7.07 4.82 12.06
C VAL A 212 8.09 5.63 11.27
N ARG A 213 7.65 6.77 10.70
CA ARG A 213 8.50 7.63 9.86
C ARG A 213 9.70 8.16 10.63
N ARG A 214 9.48 8.68 11.84
CA ARG A 214 10.53 9.27 12.67
C ARG A 214 11.60 8.24 13.02
N ARG A 215 11.20 7.02 13.39
CA ARG A 215 12.17 5.96 13.72
C ARG A 215 13.08 5.62 12.54
N ALA A 216 12.56 5.61 11.31
CA ALA A 216 13.39 5.39 10.14
C ALA A 216 14.38 6.54 9.93
N LEU A 217 13.93 7.79 10.06
CA LEU A 217 14.79 8.97 9.92
C LEU A 217 15.84 9.08 11.05
N GLU A 218 15.48 8.77 12.30
CA GLU A 218 16.43 8.75 13.43
C GLU A 218 17.44 7.60 13.33
N GLY A 219 17.11 6.53 12.59
CA GLY A 219 18.08 5.51 12.19
C GLY A 219 19.17 6.04 11.27
N GLU A 220 18.95 7.16 10.56
CA GLU A 220 19.94 7.82 9.70
C GLU A 220 21.03 8.54 10.53
N GLU A 221 20.73 9.07 11.72
CA GLU A 221 21.70 9.83 12.53
C GLU A 221 22.83 8.98 13.14
N LEU A 222 22.62 7.68 13.36
CA LEU A 222 23.67 6.77 13.86
C LEU A 222 24.59 6.23 12.75
N GLY A 223 24.31 6.54 11.49
CA GLY A 223 25.06 6.10 10.31
C GLY A 223 25.75 7.20 9.51
N ALA A 224 25.71 8.45 9.97
CA ALA A 224 26.38 9.58 9.32
C ALA A 224 27.90 9.50 9.52
N VAL A 225 28.56 8.62 8.77
CA VAL A 225 29.95 8.87 8.36
C VAL A 225 29.87 10.01 7.36
N GLU A 226 30.45 11.15 7.72
CA GLU A 226 30.71 12.29 6.83
C GLU A 226 31.48 11.79 5.59
N LEU A 227 30.75 11.46 4.53
CA LEU A 227 31.29 11.34 3.19
C LEU A 227 30.67 12.47 2.39
N GLU A 228 31.44 13.55 2.26
CA GLU A 228 31.23 14.60 1.27
C GLU A 228 31.24 13.95 -0.12
N VAL A 229 30.06 13.60 -0.64
CA VAL A 229 29.86 13.24 -2.04
C VAL A 229 28.69 14.07 -2.53
N GLU A 230 28.95 14.86 -3.57
CA GLU A 230 27.95 15.64 -4.31
C GLU A 230 26.71 14.80 -4.64
N GLY A 231 25.69 15.00 -3.83
CA GLY A 231 24.37 14.42 -3.99
C GLY A 231 23.51 15.08 -2.93
N THR A 232 22.79 16.14 -3.31
CA THR A 232 21.95 16.93 -2.42
C THR A 232 21.09 15.99 -1.55
N PRO A 233 21.22 16.02 -0.21
CA PRO A 233 20.29 15.31 0.65
C PRO A 233 18.88 15.76 0.28
N GLN A 234 17.98 14.81 -0.03
CA GLN A 234 16.60 15.20 -0.23
C GLN A 234 16.09 15.81 1.07
N PRO A 235 15.50 17.01 1.05
CA PRO A 235 14.99 17.62 2.25
C PRO A 235 14.00 16.65 2.89
N ILE A 236 14.14 16.42 4.20
CA ILE A 236 13.11 15.75 4.99
C ILE A 236 11.85 16.58 4.77
N ILE A 237 10.91 16.07 3.97
CA ILE A 237 9.65 16.77 3.71
C ILE A 237 8.92 16.80 5.05
N GLU A 238 8.98 17.93 5.74
CA GLU A 238 8.23 18.12 6.97
C GLU A 238 6.75 18.04 6.62
N ILE A 239 6.04 17.10 7.24
CA ILE A 239 4.61 16.97 7.04
C ILE A 239 3.93 17.96 7.98
N ASP A 240 3.53 19.10 7.41
CA ASP A 240 2.69 20.08 8.09
C ASP A 240 1.26 19.54 8.22
N GLU A 241 0.99 18.93 9.37
CA GLU A 241 -0.34 18.44 9.73
C GLU A 241 -1.35 19.59 9.84
N GLY A 242 -0.94 20.76 10.33
CA GLY A 242 -1.80 21.94 10.43
C GLY A 242 -2.33 22.32 9.04
N ALA A 243 -1.46 22.41 8.05
CA ALA A 243 -1.84 22.66 6.66
C ALA A 243 -2.66 21.52 6.04
N ILE A 244 -2.46 20.25 6.42
CA ILE A 244 -3.32 19.14 5.98
C ILE A 244 -4.74 19.29 6.55
N ARG A 245 -4.86 19.54 7.86
CA ARG A 245 -6.15 19.74 8.54
C ARG A 245 -6.87 20.97 8.05
N GLU A 246 -6.15 22.07 7.84
CA GLU A 246 -6.72 23.30 7.28
C GLU A 246 -7.26 23.05 5.86
N ARG A 247 -6.50 22.38 4.99
CA ARG A 247 -6.97 21.99 3.65
C ARG A 247 -8.21 21.11 3.73
N PHE A 248 -8.28 20.18 4.67
CA PHE A 248 -9.47 19.36 4.88
C PHE A 248 -10.68 20.22 5.28
N ARG A 249 -10.52 21.09 6.29
CA ARG A 249 -11.60 21.96 6.79
C ARG A 249 -12.09 22.95 5.75
N LEU A 250 -11.19 23.57 4.98
CA LEU A 250 -11.54 24.50 3.90
C LEU A 250 -12.34 23.80 2.80
N ARG A 251 -11.90 22.61 2.37
CA ARG A 251 -12.63 21.83 1.37
C ARG A 251 -13.99 21.36 1.91
N ARG A 252 -14.10 21.06 3.20
CA ARG A 252 -15.38 20.72 3.85
C ARG A 252 -16.34 21.91 3.88
N GLN A 253 -15.88 23.08 4.31
CA GLN A 253 -16.71 24.30 4.40
C GLN A 253 -17.26 24.75 3.04
N ALA A 254 -16.51 24.51 1.97
CA ALA A 254 -16.93 24.88 0.62
C ALA A 254 -18.02 23.97 0.01
N THR A 255 -18.44 22.90 0.69
CA THR A 255 -19.13 21.78 0.03
C THR A 255 -20.35 21.21 0.78
N VAL A 256 -20.63 21.62 2.03
CA VAL A 256 -21.64 20.96 2.87
C VAL A 256 -23.01 21.68 2.87
N GLU A 257 -24.07 20.99 2.42
CA GLU A 257 -25.48 21.38 2.60
C GLU A 257 -26.12 20.82 3.89
N ILE A 258 -25.60 19.71 4.45
CA ILE A 258 -26.08 19.06 5.70
C ILE A 258 -24.88 18.73 6.59
N ALA A 259 -24.86 19.26 7.82
CA ALA A 259 -23.75 19.04 8.73
C ALA A 259 -23.74 17.58 9.27
N PRO A 260 -22.63 16.83 9.13
CA PRO A 260 -22.49 15.52 9.77
C PRO A 260 -22.43 15.64 11.30
N GLY A 261 -22.59 14.52 12.01
CA GLY A 261 -22.37 14.48 13.46
C GLY A 261 -20.95 14.92 13.84
N GLU A 262 -20.77 15.48 15.03
CA GLU A 262 -19.46 15.98 15.49
C GLU A 262 -18.41 14.85 15.54
N GLU A 263 -18.82 13.64 15.92
CA GLU A 263 -17.94 12.48 15.99
C GLU A 263 -17.51 11.98 14.61
N GLU A 264 -18.44 11.87 13.66
CA GLU A 264 -18.15 11.49 12.28
C GLU A 264 -17.19 12.49 11.63
N ALA A 265 -17.47 13.79 11.81
CA ALA A 265 -16.62 14.88 11.37
C ALA A 265 -15.17 14.74 11.87
N ARG A 266 -15.00 14.38 13.14
CA ARG A 266 -13.70 14.14 13.76
C ARG A 266 -13.02 12.91 13.17
N VAL A 267 -13.72 11.78 13.07
CA VAL A 267 -13.17 10.54 12.52
C VAL A 267 -12.71 10.73 11.08
N SER A 268 -13.49 11.39 10.23
CA SER A 268 -13.12 11.68 8.85
C SER A 268 -11.89 12.58 8.74
N GLU A 269 -11.76 13.60 9.60
CA GLU A 269 -10.56 14.45 9.64
C GLU A 269 -9.31 13.62 10.00
N GLU A 270 -9.39 12.77 11.03
CA GLU A 270 -8.26 11.93 11.45
C GLU A 270 -7.84 10.93 10.37
N LEU A 271 -8.80 10.27 9.71
CA LEU A 271 -8.52 9.35 8.62
C LEU A 271 -7.89 10.07 7.41
N TYR A 272 -8.36 11.27 7.09
CA TYR A 272 -7.78 12.08 6.02
C TYR A 272 -6.32 12.43 6.31
N VAL A 273 -6.03 12.88 7.53
CA VAL A 273 -4.66 13.19 7.97
C VAL A 273 -3.77 11.95 7.91
N ALA A 274 -4.23 10.82 8.47
CA ALA A 274 -3.49 9.56 8.45
C ALA A 274 -3.18 9.10 7.02
N ARG A 275 -4.15 9.20 6.11
CA ARG A 275 -3.99 8.85 4.69
C ARG A 275 -2.95 9.72 3.99
N GLU A 276 -2.94 11.03 4.25
CA GLU A 276 -1.95 11.92 3.66
C GLU A 276 -0.55 11.66 4.23
N ILE A 277 -0.42 11.37 5.53
CA ILE A 277 0.86 10.98 6.13
C ILE A 277 1.36 9.67 5.53
N ALA A 278 0.50 8.66 5.38
CA ALA A 278 0.84 7.39 4.74
C ALA A 278 1.33 7.60 3.31
N ARG A 279 0.62 8.42 2.53
CA ARG A 279 0.93 8.69 1.13
C ARG A 279 2.22 9.49 0.94
N ILE A 280 2.35 10.61 1.65
CA ILE A 280 3.46 11.56 1.49
C ILE A 280 4.69 11.09 2.27
N GLY A 281 4.50 10.62 3.49
CA GLY A 281 5.59 10.30 4.41
C GLY A 281 6.15 8.89 4.28
N LEU A 282 5.33 7.93 3.84
CA LEU A 282 5.70 6.51 3.77
C LEU A 282 5.62 5.95 2.34
N GLY A 283 5.03 6.68 1.39
CA GLY A 283 4.85 6.22 0.01
C GLY A 283 3.82 5.11 -0.17
N VAL A 284 2.98 4.84 0.83
CA VAL A 284 1.96 3.79 0.81
C VAL A 284 0.55 4.35 0.74
N GLN A 285 -0.36 3.55 0.19
CA GLN A 285 -1.78 3.84 0.25
C GLN A 285 -2.41 3.16 1.46
N LEU A 286 -3.08 3.96 2.31
CA LEU A 286 -3.91 3.49 3.41
C LEU A 286 -5.35 3.23 2.93
N VAL A 287 -5.88 2.06 3.25
CA VAL A 287 -7.28 1.64 3.07
C VAL A 287 -7.80 1.12 4.41
N ILE A 288 -9.07 1.42 4.74
CA ILE A 288 -9.73 0.88 5.94
C ILE A 288 -10.67 -0.25 5.51
N ALA A 289 -10.51 -1.42 6.13
CA ALA A 289 -11.42 -2.56 5.97
C ALA A 289 -12.43 -2.58 7.12
N GLN A 290 -13.71 -2.71 6.80
CA GLN A 290 -14.82 -2.86 7.76
C GLN A 290 -15.75 -4.00 7.30
N PRO A 291 -16.47 -4.66 8.23
CA PRO A 291 -17.45 -5.66 7.87
C PRO A 291 -18.62 -5.02 7.11
N LYS A 292 -19.30 -5.84 6.33
CA LYS A 292 -20.56 -5.47 5.69
C LYS A 292 -21.70 -5.76 6.67
N ASP A 293 -22.67 -4.85 6.77
CA ASP A 293 -23.97 -5.13 7.41
C ASP A 293 -24.72 -6.28 6.71
#